data_AF-A0AB39ZNJ0-F1
#
_entry.id   AF-A0AB39ZNJ0-F1
#
_cell.length_a   1.000
_cell.length_b   1.000
_cell.length_c   1.000
_cell.angle_alpha   90.00
_cell.angle_beta   90.00
_cell.angle_gamma   90.00
#
_symmetry.space_group_name_H-M   'P 1'
#
loop_
_entity.id
_entity.type
_entity.pdbx_description
1 polymer ?
#
loop_
_entity_poly.entity_id
_entity_poly.type
_entity_poly.pdbx_seq_one_letter_code
_entity_poly.pdbx_strand_id
1 'polypeptide(L)' 'MNVLQGFVLFFLGLVLSVVDAQVATRSPQEMAWDKACGPGRYFSRVQNVCWPGPG' A
#
# COMPACT_ATOMS: atom_id res chain seq x y z
N MET A 1 -10.96 33.86 -3.41
CA MET A 1 -10.92 32.38 -3.38
C MET A 1 -11.61 31.90 -4.64
N ASN A 2 -10.88 31.40 -5.63
CA ASN A 2 -11.49 30.99 -6.90
C ASN A 2 -12.18 29.63 -6.72
N VAL A 3 -13.47 29.55 -7.07
CA VAL A 3 -14.27 28.31 -7.03
C VAL A 3 -13.58 27.17 -7.79
N LEU A 4 -12.90 27.51 -8.89
CA LEU A 4 -12.09 26.58 -9.69
C LEU A 4 -10.98 25.90 -8.88
N GLN A 5 -10.30 26.66 -8.01
CA GLN A 5 -9.22 26.15 -7.17
C GLN A 5 -9.74 25.19 -6.10
N GLY A 6 -10.92 25.46 -5.54
CA GLY A 6 -11.59 24.55 -4.61
C GLY A 6 -11.99 23.23 -5.27
N PHE A 7 -12.50 23.29 -6.50
CA PHE A 7 -12.86 22.11 -7.29
C PHE A 7 -11.63 21.22 -7.56
N VAL A 8 -10.52 21.82 -8.01
CA VAL A 8 -9.27 21.08 -8.27
C VAL A 8 -8.76 20.40 -7.00
N LEU A 9 -8.74 21.10 -5.86
CA LEU A 9 -8.29 20.52 -4.59
C LEU A 9 -9.20 19.40 -4.09
N PHE A 10 -10.51 19.50 -4.30
CA PHE A 10 -11.47 18.45 -3.94
C PHE A 10 -11.24 17.17 -4.74
N PHE A 11 -11.07 17.26 -6.06
CA PHE A 11 -10.73 16.10 -6.89
C PHE A 11 -9.36 15.53 -6.56
N LEU A 12 -8.37 16.38 -6.28
CA LEU A 12 -7.04 15.93 -5.86
C LEU A 12 -7.11 15.15 -4.55
N GLY A 13 -7.89 15.64 -3.58
CA GLY A 13 -8.14 14.96 -2.31
C GLY A 13 -8.85 13.61 -2.48
N LEU A 14 -9.85 13.53 -3.36
CA LEU A 14 -10.54 12.26 -3.67
C LEU A 14 -9.60 11.23 -4.31
N VAL A 15 -8.78 11.64 -5.28
CA VAL A 15 -7.82 10.75 -5.93
C VAL A 15 -6.79 10.24 -4.91
N LEU A 16 -6.26 11.11 -4.05
CA LEU A 16 -5.32 10.71 -3.01
C LEU A 16 -5.96 9.78 -1.96
N SER A 17 -7.22 10.03 -1.58
CA SER A 17 -7.95 9.16 -0.65
C SER A 17 -8.19 7.76 -1.21
N VAL A 18 -8.40 7.62 -2.53
CA VAL A 18 -8.54 6.33 -3.19
C VAL A 18 -7.21 5.59 -3.25
N VAL A 19 -6.10 6.32 -3.46
CA VAL A 19 -4.75 5.74 -3.45
C VAL A 19 -4.37 5.25 -2.06
N ASP A 20 -4.64 6.02 -1.01
CA ASP A 20 -4.32 5.65 0.37
C ASP A 20 -5.09 4.39 0.82
N ALA A 21 -6.36 4.23 0.37
CA ALA A 21 -7.15 3.03 0.63
C ALA A 21 -6.65 1.76 -0.10
N GLN A 22 -5.91 1.93 -1.22
CA GLN A 22 -5.26 0.83 -1.96
C GLN A 22 -3.86 0.52 -1.40
N VAL A 23 -3.26 1.44 -0.61
CA VAL A 23 -2.10 1.15 0.25
C VAL A 23 -2.61 0.40 1.48
N ALA A 24 -3.17 -0.78 1.24
CA ALA A 24 -3.39 -1.78 2.28
C ALA A 24 -2.00 -2.22 2.80
N THR A 25 -1.50 -1.49 3.81
CA THR A 25 -0.49 -1.85 4.83
C THR A 25 0.85 -2.48 4.39
N ARG A 26 1.09 -2.70 3.09
CA ARG A 26 2.32 -3.28 2.58
C ARG A 26 2.83 -2.48 1.40
N SER A 27 4.03 -1.96 1.55
CA SER A 27 4.73 -1.27 0.47
C SER A 27 4.91 -2.22 -0.73
N PRO A 28 4.90 -1.71 -1.97
CA PRO A 28 5.11 -2.54 -3.16
C PRO A 28 6.44 -3.32 -3.13
N GLN A 29 7.43 -2.82 -2.38
CA GLN A 29 8.67 -3.56 -2.11
C GLN A 29 8.40 -4.81 -1.26
N GLU A 30 7.64 -4.71 -0.17
CA GLU A 30 7.31 -5.86 0.69
C GLU A 30 6.58 -6.97 -0.08
N MET A 31 5.70 -6.62 -1.02
CA MET A 31 5.07 -7.59 -1.91
C MET A 31 6.08 -8.34 -2.80
N ALA A 32 7.18 -7.68 -3.21
CA ALA A 32 8.23 -8.33 -4.00
C ALA A 32 9.03 -9.34 -3.16
N TRP A 33 9.29 -9.01 -1.89
CA TRP A 33 9.95 -9.92 -0.95
C TRP A 33 9.05 -11.10 -0.58
N ASP A 34 7.74 -10.88 -0.42
CA ASP A 34 6.77 -11.94 -0.18
C ASP A 34 6.73 -12.98 -1.32
N LYS A 35 6.83 -12.52 -2.58
CA LYS A 35 6.92 -13.43 -3.75
C LYS A 35 8.14 -14.34 -3.70
N ALA A 36 9.25 -13.91 -3.11
CA ALA A 36 10.45 -14.74 -2.95
C ALA A 36 10.27 -15.86 -1.92
N CYS A 37 9.40 -15.66 -0.92
CA CYS A 37 9.12 -16.63 0.14
C CYS A 37 8.15 -17.74 -0.26
N GLY A 38 7.48 -17.63 -1.41
CA GLY A 38 6.50 -18.60 -1.90
C GLY A 38 5.05 -18.31 -1.47
N PRO A 39 4.08 -19.08 -1.99
CA PRO A 39 2.66 -18.82 -1.78
C PRO A 39 2.26 -18.96 -0.31
N GLY A 40 1.47 -18.01 0.21
CA GLY A 40 0.99 -18.02 1.61
C GLY A 40 2.07 -17.72 2.65
N ARG A 41 3.25 -17.28 2.22
CA ARG A 41 4.33 -16.82 3.09
C ARG A 41 4.58 -15.33 2.88
N TYR A 42 5.14 -14.69 3.89
CA TYR A 42 5.54 -13.29 3.80
C TYR A 42 6.94 -13.08 4.35
N PHE A 43 7.65 -12.09 3.82
CA PHE A 43 8.99 -11.76 4.28
C PHE A 43 8.93 -10.82 5.49
N SER A 44 9.48 -11.26 6.62
CA SER A 44 9.63 -10.40 7.80
C SER A 44 10.99 -9.71 7.74
N ARG A 45 11.01 -8.39 7.48
CA ARG A 45 12.26 -7.60 7.46
C ARG A 45 12.94 -7.57 8.83
N VAL A 46 12.16 -7.58 9.91
CA VAL A 46 12.68 -7.55 11.31
C VAL A 46 13.52 -8.78 11.61
N GLN A 47 13.05 -9.95 11.16
CA GLN A 47 13.70 -11.23 11.45
C GLN A 47 14.51 -11.75 10.27
N ASN A 48 14.49 -11.06 9.13
CA ASN A 48 15.14 -11.43 7.87
C ASN A 48 14.80 -12.87 7.41
N VAL A 49 13.57 -13.33 7.66
CA VAL A 49 13.10 -14.69 7.37
C VAL A 49 11.68 -14.67 6.80
N CYS A 50 11.33 -15.76 6.11
CA CYS A 50 9.99 -16.00 5.58
C CYS A 50 9.08 -16.59 6.67
N TRP A 51 7.97 -15.91 6.95
CA TRP A 51 6.95 -16.33 7.90
C TRP A 51 5.70 -16.91 7.21
N PRO A 52 4.99 -17.88 7.83
CA PRO A 52 3.62 -18.21 7.44
C PRO A 52 2.72 -16.98 7.53
N GLY A 53 1.92 -16.73 6.49
CA GLY A 53 0.79 -15.82 6.59
C GLY A 53 -0.23 -16.33 7.62
N PRO A 54 -0.97 -15.42 8.29
CA PRO A 54 -2.13 -15.83 9.09
C PRO A 54 -3.12 -16.52 8.12
N GLY A 55 -3.33 -17.82 8.31
CA GLY A 55 -4.35 -18.59 7.61
C GLY A 55 -5.71 -18.41 8.26
#